data_AF-A0A7S0VWI3-F1
#
_entry.id   AF-A0A7S0VWI3-F1
#
_cell.length_a   1.000
_cell.length_b   1.000
_cell.length_c   1.000
_cell.angle_alpha   90.00
_cell.angle_beta   90.00
_cell.angle_gamma   90.00
#
_symmetry.space_group_name_H-M   'P 1'
#
loop_
_entity.id
_entity.type
_entity.pdbx_description
1 polymer ?
#
loop_
_entity_poly.entity_id
_entity_poly.type
_entity_poly.pdbx_seq_one_letter_code
_entity_poly.pdbx_strand_id
1 'polypeptide(L)'
;RNAERAAEAAKSGETIDGASFVMIRQAGESGQLYGSVTSRDIADIVSDSGTSVARSQVVLNTPIKTLGVHDVRIKLHADVSVTVSINVARSEEEAERQAAGEDVIASQADEDRAIAEAQAAELFEASEEGQELAAQQAADAETAGEDAETETA
;
A
#
# COMPACT_ATOMS: atom_id res chain seq x y z
N ARG A 1 31.64 8.07 33.21
CA ARG A 1 30.49 7.14 33.30
C ARG A 1 29.29 7.56 32.45
N ASN A 2 28.65 8.72 32.66
CA ASN A 2 27.53 9.14 31.81
C ASN A 2 27.98 9.39 30.34
N ALA A 3 29.07 10.13 30.17
CA ALA A 3 29.62 10.43 28.85
C ALA A 3 30.09 9.17 28.07
N GLU A 4 30.68 8.17 28.76
CA GLU A 4 31.08 6.91 28.12
C GLU A 4 29.87 6.12 27.62
N ARG A 5 28.80 6.03 28.42
CA ARG A 5 27.56 5.35 28.00
C ARG A 5 26.85 6.09 26.86
N ALA A 6 26.88 7.42 26.87
CA ALA A 6 26.35 8.21 25.76
C ALA A 6 27.16 7.98 24.47
N ALA A 7 28.49 7.85 24.57
CA ALA A 7 29.35 7.57 23.42
C ALA A 7 29.16 6.14 22.86
N GLU A 8 28.98 5.14 23.74
CA GLU A 8 28.63 3.78 23.30
C GLU A 8 27.25 3.75 22.63
N ALA A 9 26.26 4.42 23.22
CA ALA A 9 24.92 4.53 22.64
C ALA A 9 24.92 5.27 21.30
N ALA A 10 25.76 6.29 21.13
CA ALA A 10 25.91 7.01 19.86
C ALA A 10 26.48 6.10 18.75
N LYS A 11 27.53 5.32 19.06
CA LYS A 11 28.11 4.35 18.11
C LYS A 11 27.13 3.27 17.69
N SER A 12 26.41 2.70 18.65
CA SER A 12 25.35 1.73 18.37
C SER A 12 24.22 2.37 17.56
N GLY A 13 23.87 3.62 17.88
CA GLY A 13 22.89 4.41 17.16
C GLY A 13 23.25 4.63 15.70
N GLU A 14 24.47 5.07 15.40
CA GLU A 14 24.94 5.26 14.01
C GLU A 14 24.88 3.98 13.16
N THR A 15 24.96 2.82 13.78
CA THR A 15 24.90 1.54 13.05
C THR A 15 23.47 1.19 12.61
N ILE A 16 22.47 1.65 13.36
CA ILE A 16 21.06 1.32 13.11
C ILE A 16 20.25 2.52 12.61
N ASP A 17 20.79 3.73 12.63
CA ASP A 17 20.10 4.94 12.18
C ASP A 17 19.82 4.87 10.67
N GLY A 18 18.55 4.91 10.30
CA GLY A 18 18.11 4.72 8.92
C GLY A 18 18.14 3.27 8.43
N ALA A 19 18.42 2.29 9.30
CA ALA A 19 18.34 0.88 8.94
C ALA A 19 16.88 0.45 8.71
N SER A 20 16.66 -0.31 7.65
CA SER A 20 15.38 -0.94 7.34
C SER A 20 15.39 -2.40 7.79
N PHE A 21 14.43 -2.78 8.62
CA PHE A 21 14.26 -4.16 9.07
C PHE A 21 12.98 -4.76 8.52
N VAL A 22 13.08 -5.97 7.98
CA VAL A 22 11.94 -6.71 7.43
C VAL A 22 11.39 -7.65 8.49
N MET A 23 10.06 -7.60 8.71
CA MET A 23 9.35 -8.51 9.59
C MET A 23 8.25 -9.24 8.82
N ILE A 24 8.37 -10.56 8.73
CA ILE A 24 7.38 -11.41 8.06
C ILE A 24 6.28 -11.83 9.03
N ARG A 25 5.04 -11.43 8.76
CA ARG A 25 3.86 -11.77 9.56
C ARG A 25 2.64 -12.07 8.69
N GLN A 26 1.80 -12.96 9.20
CA GLN A 26 0.55 -13.33 8.54
C GLN A 26 -0.44 -12.15 8.60
N ALA A 27 -1.02 -11.82 7.45
CA ALA A 27 -1.97 -10.71 7.28
C ALA A 27 -3.14 -11.14 6.39
N GLY A 28 -4.31 -10.54 6.63
CA GLY A 28 -5.48 -10.67 5.77
C GLY A 28 -5.34 -9.91 4.46
N GLU A 29 -6.29 -10.10 3.54
CA GLU A 29 -6.32 -9.45 2.22
C GLU A 29 -6.48 -7.93 2.29
N SER A 30 -7.06 -7.41 3.37
CA SER A 30 -7.24 -5.97 3.61
C SER A 30 -5.98 -5.25 4.13
N GLY A 31 -4.82 -5.92 4.16
CA GLY A 31 -3.58 -5.36 4.69
C GLY A 31 -3.51 -5.33 6.23
N GLN A 32 -4.51 -5.87 6.92
CA GLN A 32 -4.53 -5.99 8.38
C GLN A 32 -3.79 -7.26 8.82
N LEU A 33 -2.89 -7.12 9.79
CA LEU A 33 -2.18 -8.23 10.42
C LEU A 33 -3.13 -9.04 11.31
N TYR A 34 -2.99 -10.36 11.29
CA TYR A 34 -3.73 -11.23 12.22
C TYR A 34 -3.24 -11.11 13.67
N GLY A 35 -2.04 -10.55 13.86
CA GLY A 35 -1.45 -10.25 15.16
C GLY A 35 -1.15 -8.77 15.34
N SER A 36 -0.31 -8.47 16.33
CA SER A 36 0.21 -7.12 16.55
C SER A 36 1.72 -7.17 16.64
N VAL A 37 2.41 -6.27 15.93
CA VAL A 37 3.83 -6.04 16.13
C VAL A 37 3.98 -5.07 17.29
N THR A 38 4.66 -5.53 18.34
CA THR A 38 4.86 -4.76 19.56
C THR A 38 6.28 -4.22 19.65
N SER A 39 6.51 -3.30 20.57
CA SER A 39 7.86 -2.80 20.89
C SER A 39 8.83 -3.90 21.31
N ARG A 40 8.33 -5.06 21.78
CA ARG A 40 9.15 -6.24 22.06
C ARG A 40 9.68 -6.87 20.78
N ASP A 41 8.83 -7.13 19.80
CA ASP A 41 9.23 -7.72 18.53
C ASP A 41 10.25 -6.84 17.79
N ILE A 42 10.06 -5.52 17.84
CA ILE A 42 10.98 -4.55 17.26
C ILE A 42 12.33 -4.57 17.98
N ALA A 43 12.32 -4.62 19.31
CA ALA A 43 13.54 -4.69 20.11
C ALA A 43 14.33 -5.98 19.85
N ASP A 44 13.64 -7.11 19.67
CA ASP A 44 14.27 -8.39 19.37
C ASP A 44 14.96 -8.36 17.99
N ILE A 45 14.29 -7.86 16.93
CA ILE A 45 14.89 -7.74 15.58
C ILE A 45 16.10 -6.81 15.56
N VAL A 46 16.02 -5.66 16.22
CA VAL A 46 17.14 -4.72 16.28
C VAL A 46 18.29 -5.29 17.11
N SER A 47 17.97 -6.11 18.13
CA SER A 47 18.99 -6.82 18.90
C SER A 47 19.71 -7.89 18.08
N ASP A 48 19.01 -8.56 17.17
CA ASP A 48 19.60 -9.53 16.24
C ASP A 48 20.58 -8.87 15.24
N SER A 49 20.40 -7.58 14.94
CA SER A 49 21.33 -6.82 14.09
C SER A 49 22.61 -6.38 14.81
N GLY A 50 22.80 -6.79 16.08
CA GLY A 50 24.01 -6.53 16.86
C GLY A 50 23.93 -5.33 17.80
N THR A 51 22.79 -4.63 17.87
CA THR A 51 22.57 -3.54 18.83
C THR A 51 21.57 -3.94 19.89
N SER A 52 22.02 -4.17 21.12
CA SER A 52 21.13 -4.54 22.22
C SER A 52 20.18 -3.37 22.56
N VAL A 53 18.90 -3.53 22.20
CA VAL A 53 17.83 -2.57 22.48
C VAL A 53 16.84 -3.20 23.45
N ALA A 54 16.50 -2.47 24.51
CA ALA A 54 15.43 -2.86 25.41
C ALA A 54 14.07 -2.38 24.91
N ARG A 55 13.00 -3.14 25.17
CA ARG A 55 11.61 -2.72 24.84
C ARG A 55 11.22 -1.33 25.35
N SER A 56 11.84 -0.87 26.45
CA SER A 56 11.57 0.45 27.05
C SER A 56 12.21 1.61 26.28
N GLN A 57 13.19 1.30 25.43
CA GLN A 57 13.85 2.28 24.56
C GLN A 57 13.08 2.48 23.25
N VAL A 58 12.23 1.53 22.86
CA VAL A 58 11.39 1.64 21.66
C VAL A 58 10.19 2.54 21.97
N VAL A 59 10.09 3.67 21.28
CA VAL A 59 8.99 4.62 21.42
C VAL A 59 7.88 4.21 20.46
N LEU A 60 6.95 3.42 20.96
CA LEU A 60 5.77 2.97 20.21
C LEU A 60 4.50 3.28 21.01
N ASN A 61 3.66 4.18 20.50
CA ASN A 61 2.41 4.58 21.15
C ASN A 61 1.30 3.53 20.93
N THR A 62 1.23 2.98 19.72
CA THR A 62 0.21 2.02 19.30
C THR A 62 0.88 0.82 18.64
N PRO A 63 0.50 -0.42 18.98
CA PRO A 63 0.97 -1.60 18.28
C PRO A 63 0.65 -1.55 16.78
N ILE A 64 1.57 -1.99 15.94
CA ILE A 64 1.38 -1.99 14.48
C ILE A 64 0.52 -3.20 14.11
N LYS A 65 -0.56 -2.94 13.37
CA LYS A 65 -1.54 -3.94 12.92
C LYS A 65 -1.74 -3.93 11.41
N THR A 66 -0.95 -3.16 10.68
CA THR A 66 -1.06 -3.03 9.23
C THR A 66 0.26 -3.43 8.57
N LEU A 67 0.16 -3.99 7.38
CA LEU A 67 1.31 -4.19 6.50
C LEU A 67 1.87 -2.84 6.02
N GLY A 68 3.12 -2.85 5.56
CA GLY A 68 3.81 -1.69 5.01
C GLY A 68 5.01 -1.24 5.85
N VAL A 69 5.58 -0.10 5.46
CA VAL A 69 6.76 0.49 6.09
C VAL A 69 6.33 1.45 7.19
N HIS A 70 6.84 1.22 8.40
CA HIS A 70 6.52 2.01 9.59
C HIS A 70 7.81 2.55 10.21
N ASP A 71 7.90 3.86 10.36
CA ASP A 71 9.04 4.48 11.04
C ASP A 71 8.86 4.48 12.56
N VAL A 72 9.84 3.92 13.27
CA VAL A 72 9.82 3.77 14.72
C VAL A 72 11.04 4.45 15.32
N ARG A 73 10.81 5.28 16.34
CA ARG A 73 11.88 5.98 17.06
C ARG A 73 12.40 5.12 18.21
N ILE A 74 13.71 4.94 18.27
CA ILE A 74 14.40 4.23 19.34
C ILE A 74 15.25 5.21 20.13
N LYS A 75 15.01 5.27 21.44
CA LYS A 75 15.70 6.17 22.37
C LYS A 75 16.75 5.38 23.15
N LEU A 76 17.96 5.32 22.60
CA LEU A 76 19.06 4.56 23.18
C LEU A 76 19.56 5.19 24.49
N HIS A 77 19.65 6.53 24.52
CA HIS A 77 20.06 7.29 25.70
C HIS A 77 19.26 8.59 25.84
N ALA A 78 19.41 9.30 26.96
CA ALA A 78 18.69 10.55 27.24
C ALA A 78 18.81 11.59 26.11
N ASP A 79 19.98 11.64 25.48
CA ASP A 79 20.34 12.61 24.43
C ASP A 79 20.49 11.97 23.04
N VAL A 80 20.32 10.65 22.91
CA VAL A 80 20.52 9.91 21.65
C VAL A 80 19.25 9.16 21.28
N SER A 81 18.65 9.57 20.16
CA SER A 81 17.51 8.91 19.54
C SER A 81 17.77 8.67 18.07
N VAL A 82 17.41 7.48 17.59
CA VAL A 82 17.56 7.06 16.19
C VAL A 82 16.21 6.66 15.63
N THR A 83 16.07 6.72 14.31
CA THR A 83 14.83 6.30 13.63
C THR A 83 15.14 5.09 12.77
N VAL A 84 14.34 4.03 12.93
CA VAL A 84 14.45 2.78 12.16
C VAL A 84 13.16 2.55 11.39
N SER A 85 13.27 2.04 10.17
CA SER A 85 12.10 1.72 9.35
C SER A 85 11.81 0.23 9.46
N ILE A 86 10.60 -0.11 9.89
CA ILE A 86 10.14 -1.49 10.03
C ILE A 86 9.20 -1.79 8.87
N ASN A 87 9.67 -2.61 7.93
CA ASN A 87 8.89 -3.10 6.81
C ASN A 87 8.18 -4.41 7.22
N VAL A 88 6.85 -4.36 7.31
CA VAL A 88 6.03 -5.53 7.63
C VAL A 88 5.37 -6.09 6.38
N ALA A 89 5.73 -7.33 6.02
CA ALA A 89 5.28 -8.01 4.80
C ALA A 89 4.75 -9.44 5.08
N ARG A 90 4.00 -10.02 4.13
CA ARG A 90 3.50 -11.41 4.24
C ARG A 90 4.53 -12.44 3.75
N SER A 91 5.42 -12.05 2.82
CA SER A 91 6.54 -12.85 2.32
C SER A 91 7.81 -12.02 2.13
N GLU A 92 8.97 -12.68 2.08
CA GLU A 92 10.27 -12.02 1.82
C GLU A 92 10.29 -11.34 0.44
N GLU A 93 9.64 -11.95 -0.55
CA GLU A 93 9.49 -11.43 -1.92
C GLU A 93 8.61 -10.16 -1.98
N GLU A 94 7.64 -10.02 -1.07
CA GLU A 94 6.88 -8.77 -0.89
C GLU A 94 7.67 -7.69 -0.15
N ALA A 95 8.48 -8.09 0.82
CA ALA A 95 9.32 -7.16 1.56
C ALA A 95 10.36 -6.49 0.66
N GLU A 96 10.97 -7.25 -0.25
CA GLU A 96 11.92 -6.74 -1.24
C GLU A 96 11.25 -5.76 -2.21
N ARG A 97 10.02 -6.04 -2.68
CA ARG A 97 9.25 -5.10 -3.52
C ARG A 97 8.90 -3.80 -2.80
N GLN A 98 8.53 -3.88 -1.52
CA GLN A 98 8.27 -2.69 -0.71
C GLN A 98 9.55 -1.90 -0.41
N ALA A 99 10.68 -2.58 -0.20
CA ALA A 99 11.99 -1.95 0.02
C ALA A 99 12.57 -1.30 -1.26
N ALA A 100 12.21 -1.83 -2.44
CA ALA A 100 12.61 -1.28 -3.74
C ALA A 100 11.88 0.02 -4.11
N GLY A 101 10.95 0.50 -3.29
CA GLY A 101 10.26 1.78 -3.49
C GLY A 101 9.01 1.69 -4.37
N GLU A 102 8.49 0.49 -4.63
CA GLU A 102 7.18 0.34 -5.25
C GLU A 102 6.10 0.47 -4.17
N ASP A 103 5.51 1.65 -4.05
CA ASP A 103 4.40 1.93 -3.15
C ASP A 103 3.12 1.28 -3.70
N VAL A 104 2.97 -0.03 -3.44
CA VAL A 104 1.89 -0.90 -3.96
C VAL A 104 0.49 -0.41 -3.55
N ILE A 105 0.36 0.49 -2.56
CA ILE A 105 -0.94 1.02 -2.15
C ILE A 105 -1.35 2.24 -2.99
N ALA A 106 -0.40 3.04 -3.47
CA ALA A 106 -0.69 4.18 -4.35
C ALA A 106 -0.99 3.71 -5.78
N SER A 107 -0.23 2.74 -6.31
CA SER A 107 -0.45 2.26 -7.68
C SER A 107 -1.80 1.59 -7.85
N GLN A 108 -2.23 0.77 -6.89
CA GLN A 108 -3.53 0.09 -6.95
C GLN A 108 -4.71 1.07 -6.89
N ALA A 109 -4.62 2.14 -6.10
CA ALA A 109 -5.71 3.11 -6.00
C ALA A 109 -5.84 4.00 -7.26
N ASP A 110 -4.72 4.32 -7.92
CA ASP A 110 -4.74 5.03 -9.21
C ASP A 110 -5.10 4.11 -10.37
N GLU A 111 -4.64 2.85 -10.37
CA GLU A 111 -5.00 1.83 -11.37
C GLU A 111 -6.47 1.42 -11.25
N ASP A 112 -6.99 1.16 -10.05
CA ASP A 112 -8.41 0.84 -9.84
C ASP A 112 -9.32 2.02 -10.21
N ARG A 113 -8.90 3.26 -9.91
CA ARG A 113 -9.64 4.45 -10.33
C ARG A 113 -9.63 4.62 -11.84
N ALA A 114 -8.48 4.43 -12.50
CA ALA A 114 -8.36 4.52 -13.95
C ALA A 114 -9.15 3.41 -14.67
N ILE A 115 -9.15 2.18 -14.12
CA ILE A 115 -9.94 1.06 -14.66
C ILE A 115 -11.43 1.30 -14.45
N ALA A 116 -11.84 1.79 -13.28
CA ALA A 116 -13.26 2.12 -13.03
C ALA A 116 -13.75 3.27 -13.92
N GLU A 117 -12.91 4.28 -14.16
CA GLU A 117 -13.25 5.43 -15.02
C GLU A 117 -13.25 5.04 -16.51
N ALA A 118 -12.31 4.18 -16.94
CA ALA A 118 -12.31 3.60 -18.28
C ALA A 118 -13.51 2.68 -18.53
N GLN A 119 -13.85 1.81 -17.58
CA GLN A 119 -15.04 0.95 -17.66
C GLN A 119 -16.33 1.77 -17.64
N ALA A 120 -16.39 2.86 -16.86
CA ALA A 120 -17.54 3.76 -16.86
C ALA A 120 -17.68 4.51 -18.20
N ALA A 121 -16.57 4.93 -18.81
CA ALA A 121 -16.56 5.56 -20.12
C ALA A 121 -16.97 4.58 -21.24
N GLU A 122 -16.42 3.36 -21.27
CA GLU A 122 -16.82 2.32 -22.23
C GLU A 122 -18.30 1.94 -22.09
N LEU A 123 -18.84 1.89 -20.87
CA LEU A 123 -20.26 1.58 -20.65
C LEU A 123 -21.18 2.73 -21.07
N PHE A 124 -20.72 3.98 -20.92
CA PHE A 124 -21.44 5.17 -21.36
C PHE A 124 -21.43 5.28 -22.90
N GLU A 125 -20.28 5.09 -23.54
CA GLU A 125 -20.10 5.11 -24.99
C GLU A 125 -20.87 3.97 -25.67
N ALA A 126 -20.82 2.74 -25.12
CA ALA A 126 -21.63 1.62 -25.59
C ALA A 126 -23.15 1.86 -25.45
N SER A 127 -23.56 2.69 -24.49
CA SER A 127 -24.96 3.06 -24.32
C SER A 127 -25.43 4.16 -25.27
N GLU A 128 -24.54 5.09 -25.64
CA GLU A 128 -24.80 6.11 -26.66
C GLU A 128 -24.81 5.49 -28.05
N GLU A 129 -23.84 4.63 -28.40
CA GLU A 129 -23.85 3.87 -29.65
C GLU A 129 -25.07 2.95 -29.74
N GLY A 130 -25.48 2.33 -28.63
CA GLY A 130 -26.71 1.55 -28.53
C GLY A 130 -27.99 2.37 -28.73
N GLN A 131 -28.01 3.63 -28.31
CA GLN A 131 -29.11 4.57 -28.54
C GLN A 131 -29.11 5.14 -29.97
N GLU A 132 -27.94 5.41 -30.55
CA GLU A 132 -27.79 5.87 -31.93
C GLU A 132 -28.16 4.77 -32.95
N LEU A 133 -27.73 3.53 -32.71
CA LEU A 133 -28.12 2.38 -33.53
C LEU A 133 -29.62 2.08 -33.43
N ALA A 134 -30.22 2.24 -32.24
CA ALA A 134 -31.67 2.08 -32.05
C ALA A 134 -32.46 3.20 -32.74
N ALA A 135 -31.96 4.45 -32.74
CA ALA A 135 -32.57 5.57 -33.44
C ALA A 135 -32.44 5.42 -34.97
N GLN A 136 -31.29 4.96 -35.46
CA GLN A 136 -31.07 4.73 -36.89
C GLN A 136 -31.92 3.57 -37.43
N GLN A 137 -32.08 2.47 -36.66
CA GLN A 137 -32.99 1.38 -37.03
C GLN A 137 -34.47 1.77 -36.98
N ALA A 138 -34.87 2.68 -36.08
CA ALA A 138 -36.23 3.22 -36.06
C ALA A 138 -36.51 4.11 -37.28
N ALA A 139 -35.53 4.90 -37.74
CA ALA A 139 -35.66 5.73 -38.94
C ALA A 139 -35.66 4.91 -40.25
N ASP A 140 -34.85 3.84 -40.32
CA ASP A 140 -34.80 2.95 -41.48
C ASP A 140 -36.09 2.10 -41.61
N ALA A 141 -36.70 1.71 -40.48
CA ALA A 141 -37.98 1.00 -40.45
C ALA A 141 -39.17 1.88 -40.90
N GLU A 142 -39.09 3.21 -40.75
CA GLU A 142 -40.14 4.15 -41.18
C GLU A 142 -40.06 4.44 -42.69
N THR A 143 -38.87 4.37 -43.30
CA THR A 143 -38.68 4.60 -44.75
C THR A 143 -39.08 3.37 -45.59
N ALA A 144 -38.94 2.15 -45.06
CA ALA A 144 -39.35 0.92 -45.75
C ALA A 144 -40.89 0.72 -45.81
N GLY A 145 -41.67 1.56 -45.13
CA GLY A 145 -43.14 1.49 -45.10
C GLY A 145 -43.85 2.27 -46.21
N GLU A 146 -43.17 3.18 -46.94
CA GLU A 146 -43.82 4.10 -47.88
C GLU A 146 -43.74 3.67 -49.37
N ASP A 147 -43.01 2.60 -49.71
CA ASP A 147 -42.91 2.06 -51.09
C ASP A 147 -43.94 0.95 -51.42
N ALA A 148 -44.97 0.75 -50.60
CA ALA A 148 -45.97 -0.32 -50.80
C ALA A 148 -47.33 0.12 -51.39
N GLU A 149 -47.55 1.41 -51.68
CA GLU A 149 -48.84 1.89 -52.21
C GLU A 149 -48.69 2.88 -53.38
N THR A 150 -48.30 2.39 -54.56
CA THR A 150 -48.76 2.82 -55.91
C THR A 150 -48.12 1.82 -56.87
N GLU A 151 -48.82 0.95 -57.61
CA GLU A 151 -49.74 1.26 -58.69
C GLU A 151 -50.36 -0.09 -59.13
N THR A 152 -51.61 -0.35 -58.76
CA THR A 152 -52.48 -1.29 -59.50
C THR A 152 -53.58 -0.45 -60.10
N ALA A 153 -53.50 -0.17 -61.41
CA ALA A 153 -54.60 0.33 -62.22
C ALA A 153 -54.39 -0.09 -63.68
#